data_AF-A0A9D2J2L6-F1
#
_entry.id   AF-A0A9D2J2L6-F1
#
_cell.length_a   1.000
_cell.length_b   1.000
_cell.length_c   1.000
_cell.angle_alpha   90.00
_cell.angle_beta   90.00
_cell.angle_gamma   90.00
#
_symmetry.space_group_name_H-M   'P 1'
#
loop_
_entity.id
_entity.type
_entity.pdbx_description
1 polymer ?
#
loop_
_entity_poly.entity_id
_entity_poly.type
_entity_poly.pdbx_seq_one_letter_code
_entity_poly.pdbx_strand_id
1 'polypeptide(L)' 'MEENQYITIKRIPLTKEEVWRRMKEHKRKKQELLEQIQQEMRAKIKERTGEDVTSFEVW' A
#
# COMPACT_ATOMS: atom_id res chain seq x y z
N MET A 1 24.70 23.36 -27.30
CA MET A 1 23.32 23.56 -26.83
C MET A 1 22.72 22.18 -26.69
N GLU A 2 22.53 21.72 -25.45
CA GLU A 2 21.94 20.40 -25.20
C GLU A 2 20.46 20.45 -25.55
N GLU A 3 20.06 19.66 -26.55
CA GLU A 3 18.65 19.50 -26.92
C GLU A 3 17.94 18.78 -25.79
N ASN A 4 17.19 19.55 -25.01
CA ASN A 4 16.33 19.07 -23.95
C ASN A 4 15.17 18.29 -24.60
N GLN A 5 15.36 17.00 -24.84
CA GLN A 5 14.29 16.11 -25.30
C GLN A 5 13.26 15.99 -24.18
N TYR A 6 12.25 16.86 -24.22
CA TYR A 6 11.04 16.70 -23.44
C TYR A 6 10.40 15.38 -23.85
N ILE A 7 10.64 14.33 -23.05
CA ILE A 7 9.92 13.07 -23.12
C ILE A 7 8.46 13.42 -22.88
N THR A 8 7.72 13.63 -23.97
CA THR A 8 6.29 13.83 -23.91
C THR A 8 5.71 12.49 -23.52
N ILE A 9 5.54 12.25 -22.22
CA ILE A 9 4.84 11.07 -21.71
C ILE A 9 3.41 11.20 -22.22
N LYS A 10 3.13 10.57 -23.37
CA LYS A 10 1.77 10.40 -23.87
C LYS A 10 1.00 9.69 -22.77
N ARG A 11 0.18 10.43 -22.02
CA ARG A 11 -0.76 9.87 -21.05
C ARG A 11 -1.83 9.16 -21.87
N ILE A 12 -1.60 7.88 -22.16
CA ILE A 12 -2.63 7.03 -22.74
C ILE A 12 -3.80 7.06 -21.74
N PRO A 13 -5.00 7.54 -22.14
CA PRO A 13 -6.12 7.57 -21.24
C PRO A 13 -6.43 6.15 -20.79
N LEU A 14 -6.41 5.93 -19.47
CA LEU A 14 -6.70 4.63 -18.89
C LEU A 14 -8.13 4.24 -19.26
N THR A 15 -8.30 3.04 -19.81
CA THR A 15 -9.64 2.51 -20.04
C THR A 15 -10.34 2.32 -18.69
N LYS A 16 -11.68 2.36 -18.69
CA LYS A 16 -12.45 2.12 -17.46
C LYS A 16 -12.04 0.81 -16.79
N GLU A 17 -11.89 -0.26 -17.57
CA GLU A 17 -11.45 -1.57 -17.10
C GLU A 17 -10.08 -1.53 -16.44
N GLU A 18 -9.13 -0.78 -17.01
CA GLU A 18 -7.80 -0.64 -16.46
C GLU A 18 -7.80 0.14 -15.14
N VAL A 19 -8.62 1.18 -15.02
CA VAL A 19 -8.80 1.92 -13.76
C VAL A 19 -9.39 0.99 -12.68
N TRP A 20 -10.41 0.20 -13.02
CA TRP A 20 -11.00 -0.77 -12.09
C TRP A 20 -10.01 -1.85 -11.66
N ARG A 21 -9.20 -2.37 -12.58
CA ARG A 21 -8.14 -3.34 -12.28
C ARG A 21 -7.13 -2.77 -11.29
N ARG A 22 -6.62 -1.56 -11.56
CA ARG A 22 -5.68 -0.87 -10.66
C ARG A 22 -6.29 -0.58 -9.30
N MET A 23 -7.53 -0.11 -9.25
CA MET A 23 -8.23 0.14 -7.98
C MET A 23 -8.37 -1.13 -7.14
N LYS A 24 -8.74 -2.26 -7.74
CA LYS A 24 -8.80 -3.56 -7.05
C LYS A 24 -7.42 -3.97 -6.53
N GLU A 25 -6.39 -3.83 -7.34
CA GLU A 25 -5.01 -4.16 -6.95
C GLU A 25 -4.50 -3.25 -5.82
N HIS A 26 -4.74 -1.95 -5.90
CA HIS A 26 -4.39 -1.01 -4.83
C HIS A 26 -5.15 -1.32 -3.54
N LYS A 27 -6.43 -1.65 -3.62
CA LYS A 27 -7.22 -2.06 -2.45
C LYS A 27 -6.63 -3.33 -1.82
N ARG A 28 -6.26 -4.33 -2.63
CA ARG A 28 -5.61 -5.56 -2.17
C ARG A 28 -4.28 -5.26 -1.48
N LYS A 29 -3.40 -4.50 -2.12
CA LYS A 29 -2.09 -4.13 -1.55
C LYS A 29 -2.23 -3.35 -0.24
N LYS A 30 -3.20 -2.45 -0.14
CA LYS A 30 -3.47 -1.72 1.11
C LYS A 30 -3.91 -2.66 2.23
N GLN A 31 -4.78 -3.62 1.92
CA GLN A 31 -5.22 -4.60 2.90
C GLN A 31 -4.07 -5.50 3.38
N GLU A 32 -3.27 -6.02 2.45
CA GLU A 32 -2.06 -6.80 2.77
C GLU A 32 -1.08 -6.03 3.66
N LEU A 33 -0.86 -4.74 3.35
CA LEU A 33 0.01 -3.88 4.16
C LEU A 33 -0.55 -3.68 5.57
N LEU A 34 -1.86 -3.46 5.72
CA LEU A 34 -2.49 -3.31 7.03
C LEU A 34 -2.35 -4.59 7.87
N GLU A 35 -2.53 -5.76 7.25
CA GLU A 35 -2.35 -7.06 7.92
C GLU A 35 -0.90 -7.25 8.38
N GLN A 36 0.08 -6.90 7.55
CA GLN A 36 1.50 -6.94 7.91
C GLN A 36 1.83 -6.01 9.08
N ILE A 37 1.35 -4.76 9.02
CA ILE A 37 1.54 -3.79 10.11
C ILE A 37 0.94 -4.33 11.41
N GLN A 38 -0.27 -4.89 11.37
CA GLN A 38 -0.91 -5.46 12.56
C GLN A 38 -0.10 -6.62 13.13
N GLN A 39 0.43 -7.51 12.29
CA GLN A 39 1.28 -8.63 12.74
C GLN A 39 2.58 -8.13 13.37
N GLU A 40 3.26 -7.17 12.75
CA GLU A 40 4.49 -6.59 13.30
C GLU A 40 4.23 -5.91 14.65
N MET A 41 3.11 -5.18 14.78
CA MET A 41 2.75 -4.53 16.04
C MET A 41 2.47 -5.56 17.14
N ARG A 42 1.75 -6.65 16.84
CA ARG A 42 1.55 -7.76 17.80
C ARG A 42 2.87 -8.35 18.26
N ALA A 43 3.78 -8.63 17.33
CA ALA A 43 5.09 -9.18 17.66
C ALA A 43 5.89 -8.25 18.57
N LYS A 44 5.97 -6.96 18.23
CA LYS A 44 6.70 -5.96 19.04
C LYS A 44 6.11 -5.75 20.43
N ILE A 45 4.79 -5.79 20.55
CA ILE A 45 4.13 -5.64 21.86
C ILE A 45 4.37 -6.87 22.72
N LYS A 46 4.25 -8.06 22.14
CA LYS A 46 4.57 -9.31 22.83
C LYS A 46 6.02 -9.36 23.30
N GLU A 47 6.96 -8.90 22.48
CA GLU A 47 8.38 -8.79 22.84
C GLU A 47 8.58 -7.87 24.05
N ARG A 48 7.89 -6.72 24.10
CA ARG A 48 8.08 -5.71 25.15
C ARG A 48 7.35 -6.01 26.45
N THR A 49 6.16 -6.59 26.36
CA THR A 49 5.23 -6.75 27.49
C THR A 49 5.08 -8.21 27.94
N GLY A 50 5.45 -9.16 27.10
CA GLY A 50 5.18 -10.59 27.31
C GLY A 50 3.73 -10.99 27.02
N GLU A 51 2.84 -10.04 26.73
CA GLU A 51 1.42 -10.28 26.53
C GLU A 51 1.06 -10.42 25.03
N ASP A 52 0.16 -11.34 24.72
CA ASP A 52 -0.37 -11.52 23.37
C ASP A 52 -1.62 -10.66 23.20
N VAL A 53 -1.45 -9.53 22.52
CA VAL A 53 -2.53 -8.55 22.38
C VAL A 53 -3.34 -8.84 21.12
N THR A 54 -4.63 -9.12 21.31
CA THR A 54 -5.55 -9.58 20.27
C THR A 54 -6.18 -8.46 19.45
N SER A 55 -6.12 -7.20 19.92
CA SER A 55 -6.64 -6.03 19.22
C SER A 55 -5.95 -4.73 19.66
N PHE A 56 -5.85 -3.76 18.74
CA PHE A 56 -5.40 -2.40 19.02
C PHE A 56 -6.36 -1.43 18.35
N GLU A 57 -6.77 -0.38 19.07
CA GLU A 57 -7.47 0.75 18.45
C GLU A 57 -6.44 1.63 17.73
N VAL A 58 -6.57 1.69 16.41
CA VAL A 58 -5.83 2.66 15.58
C VAL A 58 -6.82 3.76 15.23
N TRP A 59 -6.72 4.88 15.96
CA TRP A 59 -7.47 6.11 15.69
C TRP A 59 -6.88 6.87 14.49
#